data_AF-A0A834DG72-F1
#
_entry.id   AF-A0A834DG72-F1
#
_cell.length_a   1.000
_cell.length_b   1.000
_cell.length_c   1.000
_cell.angle_alpha   90.00
_cell.angle_beta   90.00
_cell.angle_gamma   90.00
#
_symmetry.space_group_name_H-M   'P 1'
#
loop_
_entity.id
_entity.type
_entity.pdbx_description
1 polymer ?
#
loop_
_entity_poly.entity_id
_entity_poly.type
_entity_poly.pdbx_seq_one_letter_code
_entity_poly.pdbx_strand_id
1 'polypeptide(L)'
;MLLLVDHLALRARSYEYLVRLFEEWEAHRNLSQLPNFAFSVPLAYFLLSQQADLPDQELGPTREKASLLLRQALTMFPGVLMPLLEYCSVRPDAAVAGHHFFGPSAEISQPPALRQLVSLYLGRSHFLWKEAATMSWLEENVREVLRAVDAGDPAVGECESRRKVLYQRAPRNIHRHVILSEIKEAVAALPPDVTTQSVMGFDPLPPPDTIYSYTRPERLSPVSRGNTIALFFRSLLPSYTTEGERPEDGGAEGLDRNQGLNRLMLAVRDMMATFHFYDPEAPHEAHAEGDGEWD
;
A
#
# COMPACT_ATOMS: atom_id res chain seq x y z
N MET A 1 -12.27 -3.65 5.36
CA MET A 1 -12.97 -4.50 4.38
C MET A 1 -13.71 -3.69 3.31
N LEU A 2 -14.52 -2.67 3.66
CA LEU A 2 -15.24 -1.88 2.63
C LEU A 2 -14.32 -1.16 1.62
N LEU A 3 -13.12 -0.75 2.00
CA LEU A 3 -12.13 -0.11 1.10
C LEU A 3 -11.36 -1.10 0.19
N LEU A 4 -11.85 -2.33 0.03
CA LEU A 4 -11.16 -3.40 -0.71
C LEU A 4 -12.13 -4.35 -1.43
N VAL A 5 -13.31 -4.58 -0.86
CA VAL A 5 -14.28 -5.56 -1.38
C VAL A 5 -14.68 -5.31 -2.83
N ASP A 6 -14.79 -4.05 -3.24
CA ASP A 6 -15.10 -3.64 -4.61
C ASP A 6 -14.01 -4.11 -5.59
N HIS A 7 -12.75 -3.91 -5.22
CA HIS A 7 -11.61 -4.37 -6.02
C HIS A 7 -11.63 -5.90 -6.18
N LEU A 8 -11.86 -6.63 -5.08
CA LEU A 8 -11.92 -8.10 -5.12
C LEU A 8 -13.06 -8.59 -6.00
N ALA A 9 -14.23 -7.96 -5.91
CA ALA A 9 -15.39 -8.31 -6.73
C ALA A 9 -15.12 -8.08 -8.23
N LEU A 10 -14.54 -6.93 -8.60
CA LEU A 10 -14.17 -6.63 -9.97
C LEU A 10 -13.09 -7.58 -10.51
N ARG A 11 -12.06 -7.89 -9.71
CA ARG A 11 -11.02 -8.87 -10.05
C ARG A 11 -11.58 -10.26 -10.29
N ALA A 12 -12.56 -10.66 -9.49
CA ALA A 12 -13.24 -11.94 -9.61
C ALA A 12 -14.31 -11.96 -10.72
N ARG A 13 -14.51 -10.84 -11.44
CA ARG A 13 -15.59 -10.64 -12.43
C ARG A 13 -16.99 -10.87 -11.84
N SER A 14 -17.14 -10.71 -10.53
CA SER A 14 -18.41 -10.86 -9.83
C SER A 14 -19.12 -9.50 -9.76
N TYR A 15 -19.51 -8.99 -10.93
CA TYR A 15 -20.08 -7.65 -11.08
C TYR A 15 -21.47 -7.55 -10.43
N GLU A 16 -22.30 -8.58 -10.61
CA GLU A 16 -23.64 -8.66 -10.00
C GLU A 16 -23.58 -8.62 -8.47
N TYR A 17 -22.60 -9.32 -7.87
CA TYR A 17 -22.38 -9.29 -6.42
C TYR A 17 -22.07 -7.86 -5.94
N LEU A 18 -21.20 -7.14 -6.65
CA LEU A 18 -20.86 -5.77 -6.28
C LEU A 18 -22.06 -4.82 -6.41
N VAL A 19 -22.83 -4.98 -7.49
CA VAL A 19 -24.06 -4.21 -7.72
C VAL A 19 -25.07 -4.47 -6.60
N ARG A 20 -25.34 -5.73 -6.29
CA ARG A 20 -26.27 -6.12 -5.23
C ARG A 20 -25.82 -5.61 -3.85
N LEU A 21 -24.53 -5.76 -3.53
CA LEU A 21 -23.95 -5.23 -2.30
C LEU A 21 -24.17 -3.72 -2.19
N PHE A 22 -23.96 -2.99 -3.29
CA PHE A 22 -24.18 -1.54 -3.32
C PHE A 22 -25.65 -1.19 -3.09
N GLU A 23 -26.58 -1.82 -3.81
CA GLU A 23 -28.02 -1.54 -3.68
C GLU A 23 -28.56 -1.84 -2.28
N GLU A 24 -28.10 -2.91 -1.64
CA GLU A 24 -28.55 -3.28 -0.29
C GLU A 24 -27.94 -2.37 0.79
N TRP A 25 -26.70 -1.91 0.62
CA TRP A 25 -25.96 -1.24 1.71
C TRP A 25 -25.88 0.29 1.56
N GLU A 26 -26.13 0.85 0.38
CA GLU A 26 -26.02 2.29 0.12
C GLU A 26 -26.83 3.11 1.13
N ALA A 27 -28.09 2.75 1.36
CA ALA A 27 -29.01 3.49 2.24
C ALA A 27 -28.52 3.65 3.69
N HIS A 28 -27.72 2.70 4.19
CA HIS A 28 -27.28 2.67 5.59
C HIS A 28 -25.78 2.93 5.77
N ARG A 29 -24.98 2.75 4.71
CA ARG A 29 -23.51 2.88 4.74
C ARG A 29 -22.97 4.00 3.87
N ASN A 30 -23.80 4.62 3.03
CA ASN A 30 -23.41 5.71 2.12
C ASN A 30 -22.18 5.34 1.28
N LEU A 31 -22.20 4.18 0.63
CA LEU A 31 -21.06 3.66 -0.13
C LEU A 31 -20.67 4.60 -1.30
N SER A 32 -21.62 5.33 -1.88
CA SER A 32 -21.35 6.37 -2.88
C SER A 32 -20.44 7.50 -2.38
N GLN A 33 -20.28 7.64 -1.06
CA GLN A 33 -19.33 8.58 -0.43
C GLN A 33 -17.92 8.00 -0.31
N LEU A 34 -17.66 6.79 -0.81
CA LEU A 34 -16.32 6.24 -0.85
C LEU A 34 -15.86 6.20 -2.32
N PRO A 35 -14.70 6.80 -2.67
CA PRO A 35 -14.23 6.83 -4.05
C PRO A 35 -14.12 5.44 -4.68
N ASN A 36 -13.78 4.42 -3.90
CA ASN A 36 -13.69 3.06 -4.41
C ASN A 36 -15.05 2.56 -4.93
N PHE A 37 -16.12 2.63 -4.14
CA PHE A 37 -17.46 2.21 -4.59
C PHE A 37 -18.03 3.15 -5.65
N ALA A 38 -17.85 4.46 -5.50
CA ALA A 38 -18.37 5.45 -6.43
C ALA A 38 -17.88 5.22 -7.87
N PHE A 39 -16.67 4.68 -8.05
CA PHE A 39 -16.13 4.36 -9.37
C PHE A 39 -16.24 2.87 -9.73
N SER A 40 -16.10 1.95 -8.78
CA SER A 40 -16.18 0.51 -9.04
C SER A 40 -17.59 0.03 -9.40
N VAL A 41 -18.63 0.63 -8.82
CA VAL A 41 -20.03 0.26 -9.09
C VAL A 41 -20.47 0.66 -10.50
N PRO A 42 -20.30 1.91 -10.98
CA PRO A 42 -20.62 2.23 -12.37
C PRO A 42 -19.79 1.41 -13.35
N LEU A 43 -18.53 1.12 -13.02
CA LEU A 43 -17.70 0.23 -13.83
C LEU A 43 -18.29 -1.19 -13.90
N ALA A 44 -18.80 -1.73 -12.79
CA ALA A 44 -19.47 -3.03 -12.79
C ALA A 44 -20.73 -3.02 -13.67
N TYR A 45 -21.57 -1.99 -13.60
CA TYR A 45 -22.72 -1.84 -14.49
C TYR A 45 -22.31 -1.74 -15.96
N PHE A 46 -21.25 -0.97 -16.26
CA PHE A 46 -20.74 -0.85 -17.62
C PHE A 46 -20.25 -2.21 -18.14
N LEU A 47 -19.44 -2.93 -17.35
CA LEU A 47 -18.94 -4.25 -17.72
C LEU A 47 -20.05 -5.28 -17.89
N LEU A 48 -21.08 -5.24 -17.04
CA LEU A 48 -22.29 -6.04 -17.23
C LEU A 48 -22.95 -5.70 -18.57
N SER A 49 -23.16 -4.42 -18.89
CA SER A 49 -23.76 -4.03 -20.17
C SER A 49 -22.95 -4.43 -21.41
N GLN A 50 -21.70 -4.90 -21.27
CA GLN A 50 -20.89 -5.44 -22.37
C GLN A 50 -20.96 -6.97 -22.47
N GLN A 51 -21.54 -7.66 -21.49
CA GLN A 51 -21.66 -9.12 -21.51
C GLN A 51 -22.72 -9.57 -22.52
N ALA A 52 -22.39 -10.59 -23.31
CA ALA A 52 -23.27 -11.14 -24.34
C ALA A 52 -24.51 -11.88 -23.77
N ASP A 53 -24.49 -12.21 -22.48
CA ASP A 53 -25.52 -13.04 -21.84
C ASP A 53 -26.75 -12.23 -21.36
N LEU A 54 -26.69 -10.89 -21.42
CA LEU A 54 -27.82 -10.02 -21.05
C LEU A 54 -28.81 -9.88 -22.21
N PRO A 55 -30.13 -9.92 -21.94
CA PRO A 55 -31.12 -9.68 -22.97
C PRO A 55 -31.02 -8.25 -23.51
N ASP A 56 -31.13 -8.08 -24.84
CA ASP A 56 -30.98 -6.80 -25.54
C ASP A 56 -31.81 -5.65 -24.95
N GLN A 57 -32.96 -5.97 -24.36
CA GLN A 57 -33.86 -5.00 -23.73
C GLN A 57 -33.27 -4.36 -22.45
N GLU A 58 -32.35 -5.04 -21.77
CA GLU A 58 -31.74 -4.59 -20.50
C GLU A 58 -30.35 -3.95 -20.71
N LEU A 59 -29.72 -4.13 -21.88
CA LEU A 59 -28.41 -3.54 -22.17
C LEU A 59 -28.42 -2.01 -22.11
N GLY A 60 -29.38 -1.38 -22.79
CA GLY A 60 -29.57 0.07 -22.84
C GLY A 60 -29.69 0.72 -21.45
N PRO A 61 -30.71 0.37 -20.64
CA PRO A 61 -30.89 0.97 -19.32
C PRO A 61 -29.73 0.68 -18.37
N THR A 62 -29.05 -0.47 -18.48
CA THR A 62 -27.88 -0.80 -17.66
C THR A 62 -26.70 0.12 -17.98
N ARG A 63 -26.42 0.36 -19.27
CA ARG A 63 -25.37 1.29 -19.70
C ARG A 63 -25.68 2.75 -19.32
N GLU A 64 -26.95 3.14 -19.41
CA GLU A 64 -27.40 4.47 -18.96
C GLU A 64 -27.23 4.65 -17.45
N LYS A 65 -27.63 3.65 -16.65
CA LYS A 65 -27.42 3.63 -15.19
C LYS A 65 -25.93 3.71 -14.84
N ALA A 66 -25.08 2.96 -15.54
CA ALA A 66 -23.63 3.05 -15.39
C ALA A 66 -23.11 4.48 -15.61
N SER A 67 -23.55 5.09 -16.71
CA SER A 67 -23.13 6.44 -17.12
C SER A 67 -23.59 7.50 -16.13
N LEU A 68 -24.85 7.41 -15.66
CA LEU A 68 -25.38 8.31 -14.63
C LEU A 68 -24.55 8.25 -13.34
N LEU A 69 -24.28 7.04 -12.84
CA LEU A 69 -23.50 6.84 -11.63
C LEU A 69 -22.05 7.30 -11.81
N LEU A 70 -21.43 7.09 -12.97
CA LEU A 70 -20.08 7.59 -13.25
C LEU A 70 -20.05 9.12 -13.26
N ARG A 71 -21.03 9.80 -13.85
CA ARG A 71 -21.12 11.27 -13.84
C ARG A 71 -21.25 11.78 -12.41
N GLN A 72 -22.11 11.17 -11.59
CA GLN A 72 -22.22 11.50 -10.17
C GLN A 72 -20.90 11.32 -9.43
N ALA A 73 -20.17 10.23 -9.70
CA ALA A 73 -18.88 9.97 -9.10
C ALA A 73 -17.81 11.01 -9.51
N LEU A 74 -17.76 11.37 -10.79
CA LEU A 74 -16.86 12.40 -11.31
C LEU A 74 -17.18 13.79 -10.74
N THR A 75 -18.46 14.13 -10.57
CA THR A 75 -18.88 15.38 -9.92
C THR A 75 -18.52 15.40 -8.43
N MET A 76 -18.72 14.26 -7.75
CA MET A 76 -18.42 14.12 -6.32
C MET A 76 -16.90 14.06 -6.05
N PHE A 77 -16.11 13.49 -6.96
CA PHE A 77 -14.67 13.24 -6.77
C PHE A 77 -13.85 13.65 -8.01
N PRO A 78 -13.77 14.95 -8.34
CA PRO A 78 -13.08 15.41 -9.54
C PRO A 78 -11.57 15.09 -9.52
N GLY A 79 -10.96 15.04 -8.33
CA GLY A 79 -9.54 14.70 -8.15
C GLY A 79 -9.14 13.25 -8.50
N VAL A 80 -10.07 12.41 -8.96
CA VAL A 80 -9.78 11.05 -9.43
C VAL A 80 -9.30 11.04 -10.88
N LEU A 81 -9.83 11.93 -11.73
CA LEU A 81 -9.67 11.83 -13.18
C LEU A 81 -8.22 11.96 -13.62
N MET A 82 -7.54 13.05 -13.25
CA MET A 82 -6.17 13.30 -13.73
C MET A 82 -5.18 12.24 -13.25
N PRO A 83 -5.16 11.84 -11.97
CA PRO A 83 -4.29 10.73 -11.52
C PRO A 83 -4.64 9.40 -12.20
N LEU A 84 -5.93 9.11 -12.43
CA LEU A 84 -6.33 7.88 -13.15
C LEU A 84 -5.74 7.83 -14.56
N LEU A 85 -5.83 8.94 -15.31
CA LEU A 85 -5.28 9.04 -16.66
C LEU A 85 -3.75 8.90 -16.64
N GLU A 86 -3.08 9.47 -15.65
CA GLU A 86 -1.64 9.30 -15.44
C GLU A 86 -1.25 7.83 -15.20
N TYR A 87 -1.94 7.13 -14.28
CA TYR A 87 -1.75 5.68 -14.05
C TYR A 87 -2.00 4.83 -15.30
N CYS A 88 -2.91 5.28 -16.17
CA CYS A 88 -3.23 4.61 -17.41
C CYS A 88 -2.34 5.04 -18.58
N SER A 89 -1.43 6.00 -18.37
CA SER A 89 -0.60 6.60 -19.42
C SER A 89 -1.40 7.20 -20.57
N VAL A 90 -2.59 7.73 -20.27
CA VAL A 90 -3.49 8.40 -21.22
C VAL A 90 -3.31 9.91 -21.06
N ARG A 91 -3.17 10.63 -22.17
CA ARG A 91 -3.08 12.09 -22.16
C ARG A 91 -4.49 12.69 -22.25
N PRO A 92 -4.91 13.53 -21.28
CA PRO A 92 -6.16 14.26 -21.41
C PRO A 92 -6.08 15.32 -22.51
N ASP A 93 -7.24 15.63 -23.09
CA ASP A 93 -7.37 16.79 -23.98
C ASP A 93 -7.04 18.09 -23.24
N ALA A 94 -6.49 19.07 -23.96
CA ALA A 94 -6.13 20.37 -23.40
C ALA A 94 -7.33 21.07 -22.73
N ALA A 95 -8.53 20.88 -23.27
CA ALA A 95 -9.78 21.40 -22.71
C ALA A 95 -10.07 20.82 -21.32
N VAL A 96 -9.82 19.52 -21.12
CA VAL A 96 -10.03 18.84 -19.83
C VAL A 96 -8.92 19.20 -18.85
N ALA A 97 -7.67 19.16 -19.31
CA ALA A 97 -6.49 19.41 -18.48
C ALA A 97 -6.43 20.86 -17.96
N GLY A 98 -6.87 21.82 -18.77
CA GLY A 98 -6.96 23.23 -18.40
C GLY A 98 -8.26 23.62 -17.69
N HIS A 99 -9.24 22.72 -17.59
CA HIS A 99 -10.53 23.04 -16.99
C HIS A 99 -10.41 23.25 -15.48
N HIS A 100 -11.05 24.28 -14.92
CA HIS A 100 -10.97 24.56 -13.49
C HIS A 100 -11.49 23.40 -12.60
N PHE A 101 -12.40 22.57 -13.15
CA PHE A 101 -13.05 21.48 -12.43
C PHE A 101 -12.24 20.18 -12.33
N PHE A 102 -11.45 19.83 -13.35
CA PHE A 102 -10.62 18.63 -13.35
C PHE A 102 -9.12 18.92 -13.34
N GLY A 103 -8.71 20.13 -13.70
CA GLY A 103 -7.32 20.55 -13.75
C GLY A 103 -6.67 20.72 -12.36
N PRO A 104 -5.45 21.30 -12.31
CA PRO A 104 -4.63 21.34 -11.09
C PRO A 104 -5.32 21.95 -9.86
N SER A 105 -6.18 22.95 -10.07
CA SER A 105 -6.96 23.60 -9.00
C SER A 105 -7.86 22.62 -8.25
N ALA A 106 -8.43 21.66 -8.97
CA ALA A 106 -9.29 20.64 -8.40
C ALA A 106 -8.51 19.67 -7.51
N GLU A 107 -7.25 19.39 -7.84
CA GLU A 107 -6.37 18.52 -7.07
C GLU A 107 -5.85 19.19 -5.79
N ILE A 108 -5.46 20.46 -5.90
CA ILE A 108 -4.95 21.27 -4.78
C ILE A 108 -6.03 21.48 -3.71
N SER A 109 -7.29 21.66 -4.13
CA SER A 109 -8.41 21.91 -3.23
C SER A 109 -8.95 20.65 -2.54
N GLN A 110 -8.46 19.45 -2.87
CA GLN A 110 -8.96 18.22 -2.25
C GLN A 110 -8.49 18.10 -0.79
N PRO A 111 -9.40 17.70 0.14
CA PRO A 111 -9.02 17.36 1.50
C PRO A 111 -7.99 16.21 1.55
N PRO A 112 -6.99 16.25 2.46
CA PRO A 112 -5.95 15.23 2.54
C PRO A 112 -6.47 13.80 2.74
N ALA A 113 -7.51 13.63 3.58
CA ALA A 113 -8.10 12.32 3.81
C ALA A 113 -8.74 11.74 2.54
N LEU A 114 -9.32 12.61 1.68
CA LEU A 114 -9.87 12.17 0.41
C LEU A 114 -8.76 11.77 -0.56
N ARG A 115 -7.65 12.53 -0.62
CA ARG A 115 -6.48 12.17 -1.44
C ARG A 115 -5.94 10.77 -1.07
N GLN A 116 -5.93 10.42 0.22
CA GLN A 116 -5.55 9.07 0.66
C GLN A 116 -6.50 7.99 0.11
N LEU A 117 -7.82 8.20 0.21
CA LEU A 117 -8.82 7.24 -0.29
C LEU A 117 -8.74 7.08 -1.82
N VAL A 118 -8.55 8.18 -2.55
CA VAL A 118 -8.36 8.17 -4.01
C VAL A 118 -7.08 7.42 -4.39
N SER A 119 -5.96 7.73 -3.75
CA SER A 119 -4.67 7.05 -4.00
C SER A 119 -4.76 5.56 -3.70
N LEU A 120 -5.44 5.20 -2.61
CA LEU A 120 -5.69 3.82 -2.22
C LEU A 120 -6.54 3.07 -3.25
N TYR A 121 -7.58 3.69 -3.79
CA TYR A 121 -8.41 3.09 -4.85
C TYR A 121 -7.63 2.93 -6.16
N LEU A 122 -6.99 4.01 -6.64
CA LEU A 122 -6.27 4.00 -7.92
C LEU A 122 -5.06 3.05 -7.90
N GLY A 123 -4.28 3.05 -6.81
CA GLY A 123 -3.17 2.12 -6.65
C GLY A 123 -3.61 0.65 -6.75
N ARG A 124 -4.86 0.33 -6.39
CA ARG A 124 -5.43 -1.02 -6.54
C ARG A 124 -6.08 -1.27 -7.89
N SER A 125 -6.85 -0.31 -8.41
CA SER A 125 -7.87 -0.59 -9.42
C SER A 125 -7.67 0.15 -10.74
N HIS A 126 -6.64 0.99 -10.89
CA HIS A 126 -6.41 1.76 -12.13
C HIS A 126 -6.34 0.89 -13.39
N PHE A 127 -5.75 -0.32 -13.30
CA PHE A 127 -5.58 -1.18 -14.47
C PHE A 127 -6.92 -1.66 -15.07
N LEU A 128 -8.01 -1.64 -14.28
CA LEU A 128 -9.36 -2.00 -14.75
C LEU A 128 -9.91 -0.97 -15.74
N TRP A 129 -9.34 0.24 -15.76
CA TRP A 129 -9.75 1.32 -16.65
C TRP A 129 -8.99 1.34 -17.97
N LYS A 130 -7.90 0.56 -18.12
CA LYS A 130 -7.02 0.61 -19.31
C LYS A 130 -7.66 0.08 -20.59
N GLU A 131 -8.78 -0.63 -20.48
CA GLU A 131 -9.49 -1.15 -21.65
C GLU A 131 -10.05 -0.01 -22.52
N ALA A 132 -9.86 -0.10 -23.84
CA ALA A 132 -10.21 0.97 -24.77
C ALA A 132 -11.70 1.33 -24.72
N ALA A 133 -12.58 0.33 -24.59
CA ALA A 133 -14.02 0.55 -24.46
C ALA A 133 -14.36 1.34 -23.18
N THR A 134 -13.71 1.00 -22.06
CA THR A 134 -13.87 1.70 -20.78
C THR A 134 -13.35 3.13 -20.84
N MET A 135 -12.20 3.36 -21.50
CA MET A 135 -11.66 4.72 -21.69
C MET A 135 -12.54 5.60 -22.57
N SER A 136 -13.02 5.07 -23.70
CA SER A 136 -13.96 5.80 -24.57
C SER A 136 -15.23 6.19 -23.82
N TRP A 137 -15.79 5.25 -23.05
CA TRP A 137 -16.95 5.51 -22.21
C TRP A 137 -16.67 6.53 -21.09
N LEU A 138 -15.48 6.50 -20.47
CA LEU A 138 -15.08 7.51 -19.49
C LEU A 138 -15.03 8.89 -20.14
N GLU A 139 -14.43 9.02 -21.32
CA GLU A 139 -14.32 10.28 -22.06
C GLU A 139 -15.70 10.89 -22.38
N GLU A 140 -16.65 10.06 -22.83
CA GLU A 140 -18.05 10.46 -23.03
C GLU A 140 -18.64 11.10 -21.76
N ASN A 141 -18.45 10.48 -20.61
CA ASN A 141 -19.01 10.95 -19.34
C ASN A 141 -18.29 12.19 -18.79
N VAL A 142 -16.96 12.29 -18.97
CA VAL A 142 -16.20 13.50 -18.61
C VAL A 142 -16.73 14.71 -19.36
N ARG A 143 -17.02 14.56 -20.66
CA ARG A 143 -17.58 15.64 -21.49
C ARG A 143 -18.94 16.11 -20.98
N GLU A 144 -19.82 15.18 -20.61
CA GLU A 144 -21.13 15.53 -20.04
C GLU A 144 -21.01 16.22 -18.68
N VAL A 145 -20.08 15.79 -17.82
CA VAL A 145 -19.82 16.46 -16.53
C VAL A 145 -19.31 17.89 -16.74
N LEU A 146 -18.38 18.10 -17.68
CA LEU A 146 -17.90 19.44 -18.00
C LEU A 146 -19.04 20.35 -18.48
N ARG A 147 -19.92 19.87 -19.37
CA ARG A 147 -21.10 20.63 -19.81
C ARG A 147 -22.02 21.01 -18.63
N ALA A 148 -22.24 20.09 -17.69
CA ALA A 148 -23.07 20.37 -16.51
C ALA A 148 -22.41 21.41 -15.58
N VAL A 149 -21.10 21.33 -15.40
CA VAL A 149 -20.34 22.30 -14.61
C VAL A 149 -20.38 23.68 -15.25
N ASP A 150 -20.16 23.78 -16.56
CA ASP A 150 -20.22 25.04 -17.31
C ASP A 150 -21.63 25.64 -17.31
N ALA A 151 -22.66 24.80 -17.29
CA ALA A 151 -24.05 25.21 -17.14
C ALA A 151 -24.40 25.70 -15.71
N GLY A 152 -23.47 25.58 -14.75
CA GLY A 152 -23.67 26.01 -13.37
C GLY A 152 -24.56 25.09 -12.55
N ASP A 153 -24.49 23.77 -12.80
CA ASP A 153 -25.27 22.78 -12.04
C ASP A 153 -25.06 22.91 -10.52
N PRO A 154 -26.12 23.16 -9.73
CA PRO A 154 -26.01 23.33 -8.28
C PRO A 154 -25.43 22.10 -7.57
N ALA A 155 -25.57 20.90 -8.14
CA ALA A 155 -25.04 19.66 -7.58
C ALA A 155 -23.51 19.70 -7.41
N VAL A 156 -22.81 20.49 -8.24
CA VAL A 156 -21.35 20.66 -8.17
C VAL A 156 -20.95 21.32 -6.85
N GLY A 157 -21.64 22.40 -6.47
CA GLY A 157 -21.39 23.12 -5.23
C GLY A 157 -21.78 22.31 -3.99
N GLU A 158 -22.88 21.55 -4.07
CA GLU A 158 -23.29 20.62 -3.02
C GLU A 158 -22.24 19.53 -2.78
N CYS A 159 -21.72 18.93 -3.86
CA CYS A 159 -20.65 17.94 -3.79
C CYS A 159 -19.37 18.51 -3.17
N GLU A 160 -18.99 19.74 -3.53
CA GLU A 160 -17.84 20.42 -2.93
C GLU A 160 -18.02 20.64 -1.42
N SER A 161 -19.19 21.14 -1.01
CA SER A 161 -19.52 21.34 0.41
C SER A 161 -19.48 20.02 1.18
N ARG A 162 -20.08 18.95 0.62
CA ARG A 162 -20.03 17.60 1.21
C ARG A 162 -18.61 17.11 1.38
N ARG A 163 -17.73 17.29 0.38
CA ARG A 163 -16.32 16.89 0.49
C ARG A 163 -15.62 17.60 1.66
N LYS A 164 -15.83 18.91 1.82
CA LYS A 164 -15.22 19.72 2.90
C LYS A 164 -15.67 19.25 4.29
N VAL A 165 -16.90 18.78 4.42
CA VAL A 165 -17.43 18.26 5.70
C VAL A 165 -16.95 16.83 5.98
N LEU A 166 -17.04 15.94 4.99
CA LEU A 166 -16.87 14.50 5.21
C LEU A 166 -15.40 14.05 5.30
N TYR A 167 -14.48 14.69 4.57
CA TYR A 167 -13.10 14.19 4.43
C TYR A 167 -12.05 15.07 5.13
N GLN A 168 -12.40 15.67 6.28
CA GLN A 168 -11.46 16.52 7.02
C GLN A 168 -10.25 15.74 7.54
N ARG A 169 -10.48 14.56 8.13
CA ARG A 169 -9.42 13.68 8.64
C ARG A 169 -9.85 12.22 8.57
N ALA A 170 -8.95 11.36 8.12
CA ALA A 170 -9.18 9.93 8.11
C ALA A 170 -9.05 9.36 9.53
N PRO A 171 -9.96 8.48 9.97
CA PRO A 171 -9.85 7.79 11.24
C PRO A 171 -8.67 6.79 11.24
N ARG A 172 -8.19 6.44 12.44
CA ARG A 172 -7.00 5.59 12.65
C ARG A 172 -7.07 4.24 11.92
N ASN A 173 -8.26 3.63 11.84
CA ASN A 173 -8.47 2.38 11.13
C ASN A 173 -8.23 2.50 9.60
N ILE A 174 -8.48 3.67 9.01
CA ILE A 174 -8.14 3.93 7.60
C ILE A 174 -6.63 4.06 7.44
N HIS A 175 -5.96 4.80 8.33
CA HIS A 175 -4.48 4.89 8.31
C HIS A 175 -3.84 3.50 8.44
N ARG A 176 -4.34 2.65 9.34
CA ARG A 176 -3.92 1.24 9.46
C ARG A 176 -4.05 0.49 8.14
N HIS A 177 -5.21 0.61 7.49
CA HIS A 177 -5.48 -0.05 6.21
C HIS A 177 -4.58 0.46 5.08
N VAL A 178 -4.26 1.76 5.07
CA VAL A 178 -3.32 2.34 4.10
C VAL A 178 -1.90 1.79 4.31
N ILE A 179 -1.41 1.74 5.54
CA ILE A 179 -0.08 1.17 5.85
C ILE A 179 -0.02 -0.30 5.43
N LEU A 180 -1.01 -1.11 5.83
CA LEU A 180 -1.09 -2.52 5.48
C LEU A 180 -1.27 -2.79 3.98
N SER A 181 -1.69 -1.79 3.21
CA SER A 181 -1.86 -1.93 1.77
C SER A 181 -0.56 -1.89 0.98
N GLU A 182 0.50 -1.30 1.56
CA GLU A 182 1.81 -1.08 0.93
C GLU A 182 1.77 -0.32 -0.41
N ILE A 183 0.66 0.36 -0.69
CA ILE A 183 0.53 1.22 -1.89
C ILE A 183 1.30 2.50 -1.64
N LYS A 184 2.41 2.67 -2.37
CA LYS A 184 3.40 3.73 -2.15
C LYS A 184 2.78 5.11 -2.10
N GLU A 185 1.90 5.43 -3.06
CA GLU A 185 1.27 6.73 -3.21
C GLU A 185 0.26 7.00 -2.09
N ALA A 186 -0.48 5.96 -1.66
CA ALA A 186 -1.40 6.06 -0.54
C ALA A 186 -0.66 6.25 0.80
N VAL A 187 0.46 5.53 0.99
CA VAL A 187 1.34 5.67 2.16
C VAL A 187 1.99 7.06 2.18
N ALA A 188 2.42 7.58 1.03
CA ALA A 188 2.97 8.94 0.90
C ALA A 188 1.93 10.03 1.23
N ALA A 189 0.64 9.75 1.06
CA ALA A 189 -0.45 10.66 1.39
C ALA A 189 -0.85 10.65 2.89
N LEU A 190 -0.25 9.80 3.72
CA LEU A 190 -0.51 9.77 5.16
C LEU A 190 -0.05 11.07 5.84
N PRO A 191 -0.75 11.53 6.88
CA PRO A 191 -0.36 12.74 7.56
C PRO A 191 0.89 12.50 8.44
N PRO A 192 1.70 13.54 8.69
CA PRO A 192 3.02 13.41 9.30
C PRO A 192 2.99 12.87 10.75
N ASP A 193 1.88 13.10 11.46
CA ASP A 193 1.63 12.54 12.79
C ASP A 193 1.53 11.01 12.79
N VAL A 194 1.22 10.40 11.65
CA VAL A 194 1.17 8.94 11.47
C VAL A 194 2.51 8.39 11.02
N THR A 195 3.18 9.05 10.07
CA THR A 195 4.43 8.54 9.47
C THR A 195 5.64 8.68 10.39
N THR A 196 5.60 9.62 11.35
CA THR A 196 6.65 9.80 12.37
C THR A 196 6.59 8.78 13.51
N GLN A 197 5.45 8.10 13.70
CA GLN A 197 5.34 7.04 14.69
C GLN A 197 6.14 5.81 14.23
N SER A 198 6.89 5.18 15.12
CA SER A 198 7.53 3.89 14.81
C SER A 198 6.43 2.85 14.59
N VAL A 199 6.17 2.54 13.33
CA VAL A 199 5.15 1.59 12.93
C VAL A 199 5.77 0.19 12.98
N MET A 200 5.26 -0.66 13.88
CA MET A 200 5.58 -2.08 13.86
C MET A 200 4.94 -2.72 12.62
N GLY A 201 5.71 -3.47 11.83
CA GLY A 201 5.19 -4.12 10.63
C GLY A 201 4.07 -5.15 10.90
N PHE A 202 4.00 -5.70 12.12
CA PHE A 202 3.00 -6.70 12.49
C PHE A 202 1.73 -6.11 13.12
N ASP A 203 1.78 -4.88 13.65
CA ASP A 203 0.61 -4.18 14.21
C ASP A 203 0.79 -2.67 14.01
N PRO A 204 0.49 -2.16 12.80
CA PRO A 204 0.61 -0.75 12.55
C PRO A 204 -0.46 0.00 13.34
N LEU A 205 -0.05 1.06 14.04
CA LEU A 205 -0.93 1.97 14.78
C LEU A 205 -1.86 1.24 15.78
N PRO A 206 -1.35 0.59 16.84
CA PRO A 206 -2.17 -0.08 17.86
C PRO A 206 -3.21 0.87 18.48
N PRO A 207 -4.36 0.38 18.95
CA PRO A 207 -5.32 1.21 19.69
C PRO A 207 -4.64 1.94 20.86
N PRO A 208 -4.97 3.21 21.12
CA PRO A 208 -4.36 3.96 22.22
C PRO A 208 -4.68 3.35 23.60
N ASP A 209 -5.77 2.61 23.69
CA ASP A 209 -6.31 1.90 24.85
C ASP A 209 -5.95 0.40 24.87
N THR A 210 -4.88 0.00 24.14
CA THR A 210 -4.44 -1.39 24.13
C THR A 210 -4.06 -1.86 25.54
N ILE A 211 -4.79 -2.85 26.06
CA ILE A 211 -4.46 -3.51 27.31
C ILE A 211 -3.44 -4.62 27.02
N TYR A 212 -2.21 -4.43 27.46
CA TYR A 212 -1.18 -5.46 27.37
C TYR A 212 -1.45 -6.55 28.41
N SER A 213 -1.74 -7.78 27.95
CA SER A 213 -1.85 -8.95 28.84
C SER A 213 -0.49 -9.38 29.43
N TYR A 214 0.59 -8.93 28.82
CA TYR A 214 1.96 -9.19 29.26
C TYR A 214 2.81 -7.93 29.09
N THR A 215 3.42 -7.47 30.18
CA THR A 215 4.46 -6.45 30.15
C THR A 215 5.80 -7.16 30.05
N ARG A 216 6.48 -7.01 28.91
CA ARG A 216 7.84 -7.54 28.76
C ARG A 216 8.73 -6.90 29.84
N PRO A 217 9.41 -7.69 30.70
CA PRO A 217 10.38 -7.15 31.65
C PRO A 217 11.38 -6.25 30.92
N GLU A 218 11.75 -5.14 31.54
CA GLU A 218 12.75 -4.23 30.99
C GLU A 218 14.01 -5.03 30.71
N ARG A 219 14.33 -5.18 29.42
CA ARG A 219 15.59 -5.78 29.05
C ARG A 219 16.63 -4.77 29.46
N LEU A 220 17.44 -5.09 30.47
CA LEU A 220 18.70 -4.40 30.70
C LEU A 220 19.49 -4.52 29.41
N SER A 221 19.38 -3.49 28.55
CA SER A 221 20.23 -3.39 27.38
C SER A 221 21.60 -3.01 27.94
N PRO A 222 22.65 -3.86 27.82
CA PRO A 222 24.01 -3.44 28.13
C PRO A 222 24.53 -2.52 27.01
N VAL A 223 23.65 -1.71 26.40
CA VAL A 223 23.99 -0.72 25.38
C VAL A 223 24.35 0.57 26.11
N SER A 224 25.27 0.44 27.06
CA SER A 224 26.03 1.59 27.54
C SER A 224 27.45 1.36 27.06
N ARG A 225 27.74 1.86 25.84
CA ARG A 225 29.08 2.07 25.26
C ARG A 225 29.77 0.87 24.55
N GLY A 226 29.08 0.16 23.68
CA GLY A 226 29.68 -0.85 22.78
C GLY A 226 29.95 -0.33 21.37
N ASN A 227 31.15 -0.57 20.83
CA ASN A 227 31.55 -0.26 19.44
C ASN A 227 30.63 -0.96 18.42
N THR A 228 30.29 -0.34 17.28
CA THR A 228 29.31 -0.86 16.29
C THR A 228 29.68 -2.23 15.72
N ILE A 229 30.97 -2.51 15.61
CA ILE A 229 31.51 -3.83 15.20
C ILE A 229 31.15 -4.91 16.23
N ALA A 230 31.18 -4.58 17.53
CA ALA A 230 30.80 -5.54 18.57
C ALA A 230 29.31 -5.87 18.53
N LEU A 231 28.46 -4.90 18.16
CA LEU A 231 27.03 -5.14 17.94
C LEU A 231 26.80 -6.08 16.75
N PHE A 232 27.57 -5.93 15.66
CA PHE A 232 27.50 -6.82 14.50
C PHE A 232 27.86 -8.27 14.86
N PHE A 233 28.96 -8.51 15.58
CA PHE A 233 29.31 -9.88 15.98
C PHE A 233 28.33 -10.46 17.02
N ARG A 234 27.74 -9.62 17.87
CA ARG A 234 26.70 -10.04 18.81
C ARG A 234 25.37 -10.37 18.10
N SER A 235 25.07 -9.74 16.96
CA SER A 235 23.90 -10.12 16.15
C SER A 235 24.10 -11.44 15.41
N LEU A 236 25.34 -11.83 15.12
CA LEU A 236 25.68 -13.13 14.55
C LEU A 236 25.63 -14.28 15.58
N LEU A 237 25.73 -13.97 16.87
CA LEU A 237 25.67 -14.94 17.96
C LEU A 237 24.61 -14.52 19.01
N PRO A 238 23.30 -14.70 18.74
CA PRO A 238 22.23 -14.26 19.63
C PRO A 238 22.29 -14.89 21.02
N SER A 239 22.89 -16.08 21.12
CA SER A 239 23.07 -16.84 22.37
C SER A 239 24.36 -16.52 23.12
N TYR A 240 25.25 -15.67 22.56
CA TYR A 240 26.47 -15.25 23.24
C TYR A 240 26.17 -14.08 24.18
N THR A 241 25.61 -14.39 25.34
CA THR A 241 25.71 -13.52 26.51
C THR A 241 27.08 -13.76 27.13
N THR A 242 27.86 -12.69 27.33
CA THR A 242 28.96 -12.72 28.28
C THR A 242 28.38 -13.06 29.64
N GLU A 243 28.28 -14.34 29.98
CA GLU A 243 28.09 -14.77 31.36
C GLU A 243 29.26 -14.20 32.15
N GLY A 244 29.00 -13.18 32.95
CA GLY A 244 30.07 -12.45 33.62
C GLY A 244 29.68 -11.20 34.40
N GLU A 245 28.45 -10.70 34.33
CA GLU A 245 27.98 -9.66 35.25
C GLU A 245 27.02 -10.26 36.27
N ARG A 246 27.55 -11.13 37.15
CA ARG A 246 27.02 -11.21 38.52
C ARG A 246 27.44 -9.90 39.21
N PRO A 247 26.54 -9.17 39.88
CA PRO A 247 26.96 -8.07 40.73
C PRO A 247 27.59 -8.69 41.99
N GLU A 248 28.87 -9.04 41.91
CA GLU A 248 29.66 -9.25 43.11
C GLU A 248 30.25 -7.92 43.56
N ASP A 249 30.07 -7.70 44.85
CA ASP A 249 30.43 -6.56 45.64
C ASP A 249 31.93 -6.21 45.50
N GLY A 250 32.20 -4.91 45.44
CA GLY A 250 33.49 -4.22 45.58
C GLY A 250 34.81 -4.93 45.21
N GLY A 251 35.49 -4.44 44.15
CA GLY A 251 36.93 -4.65 44.02
C GLY A 251 37.54 -4.30 42.66
N ALA A 252 38.24 -3.17 42.61
CA ALA A 252 39.44 -2.83 41.81
C ALA A 252 39.64 -3.37 40.36
N GLU A 253 39.98 -2.41 39.48
CA GLU A 253 40.98 -2.52 38.38
C GLU A 253 40.62 -3.23 37.05
N GLY A 254 40.16 -2.44 36.08
CA GLY A 254 41.01 -2.04 34.94
C GLY A 254 41.57 -3.08 33.94
N LEU A 255 41.16 -4.35 33.94
CA LEU A 255 41.78 -5.39 33.08
C LEU A 255 40.83 -6.17 32.14
N ASP A 256 39.52 -5.91 32.17
CA ASP A 256 38.53 -6.81 31.54
C ASP A 256 38.32 -6.61 30.02
N ARG A 257 38.65 -5.43 29.48
CA ARG A 257 38.31 -5.11 28.08
C ARG A 257 39.15 -5.88 27.04
N ASN A 258 40.42 -6.15 27.36
CA ASN A 258 41.32 -6.86 26.43
C ASN A 258 41.06 -8.37 26.41
N GLN A 259 40.56 -8.94 27.51
CA GLN A 259 40.21 -10.36 27.56
C GLN A 259 38.94 -10.66 26.74
N GLY A 260 37.93 -9.79 26.81
CA GLY A 260 36.73 -9.90 25.98
C GLY A 260 37.04 -9.80 24.48
N LEU A 261 37.92 -8.89 24.07
CA LEU A 261 38.37 -8.75 22.69
C LEU A 261 39.15 -9.97 22.19
N ASN A 262 40.06 -10.52 23.00
CA ASN A 262 40.82 -11.71 22.63
C ASN A 262 39.93 -12.95 22.46
N ARG A 263 38.91 -13.11 23.32
CA ARG A 263 37.93 -14.21 23.19
C ARG A 263 37.04 -14.05 21.96
N LEU A 264 36.62 -12.82 21.64
CA LEU A 264 35.89 -12.52 20.40
C LEU A 264 36.75 -12.86 19.16
N MET A 265 38.01 -12.42 19.14
CA MET A 265 38.94 -12.70 18.03
C MET A 265 39.19 -14.20 17.84
N LEU A 266 39.23 -14.98 18.94
CA LEU A 266 39.33 -16.44 18.87
C LEU A 266 38.06 -17.07 18.28
N ALA A 267 36.88 -16.63 18.69
CA ALA A 267 35.61 -17.12 18.14
C ALA A 267 35.45 -16.77 16.65
N VAL A 268 35.89 -15.58 16.22
CA VAL A 268 35.91 -15.18 14.80
C VAL A 268 36.90 -16.03 14.00
N ARG A 269 38.09 -16.32 14.55
CA ARG A 269 39.06 -17.19 13.89
C ARG A 269 38.51 -18.60 13.67
N ASP A 270 37.83 -19.15 14.67
CA ASP A 270 37.25 -20.49 14.61
C ASP A 270 36.10 -20.56 13.60
N MET A 271 35.25 -19.53 13.57
CA MET A 271 34.21 -19.39 12.55
C MET A 271 34.81 -19.32 11.14
N MET A 272 35.84 -18.49 10.91
CA MET A 272 36.49 -18.37 9.60
C MET A 272 37.21 -19.66 9.19
N ALA A 273 37.74 -20.43 10.15
CA ALA A 273 38.32 -21.75 9.88
C ALA A 273 37.28 -22.78 9.42
N THR A 274 35.99 -22.54 9.68
CA THR A 274 34.89 -23.43 9.30
C THR A 274 34.29 -23.07 7.93
N PHE A 275 34.63 -21.89 7.37
CA PHE A 275 34.26 -21.49 6.02
C PHE A 275 35.31 -21.96 5.01
N HIS A 276 35.09 -23.14 4.42
CA HIS A 276 35.80 -23.52 3.21
C HIS A 276 35.20 -22.76 2.01
N PHE A 277 35.98 -21.90 1.38
CA PHE A 277 35.68 -21.42 0.03
C PHE A 277 35.78 -22.62 -0.91
N TYR A 278 34.66 -23.00 -1.53
CA TYR A 278 34.68 -23.89 -2.68
C TYR A 278 35.17 -23.08 -3.87
N ASP A 279 36.43 -23.27 -4.26
CA ASP A 279 37.00 -22.65 -5.46
C ASP A 279 36.72 -23.57 -6.67
N PRO A 280 35.95 -23.14 -7.69
CA PRO A 280 35.55 -24.01 -8.80
C PRO A 280 36.66 -24.24 -9.83
N GLU A 281 37.83 -23.59 -9.70
CA GLU A 281 38.88 -23.60 -10.72
C GLU A 281 40.24 -23.98 -10.14
N ALA A 282 40.52 -25.27 -10.01
CA ALA A 282 41.89 -25.80 -9.91
C ALA A 282 42.09 -26.97 -10.89
N PRO A 283 43.16 -27.00 -11.71
CA PRO A 283 43.34 -28.00 -12.77
C PRO A 283 43.68 -29.37 -12.19
N HIS A 284 43.09 -30.40 -12.79
CA HIS A 284 43.39 -31.80 -12.51
C HIS A 284 44.80 -32.14 -13.02
N GLU A 285 45.80 -32.20 -12.13
CA GLU A 285 47.11 -32.75 -12.50
C GLU A 285 46.98 -34.27 -12.71
N ALA A 286 47.28 -34.69 -13.93
CA ALA A 286 47.34 -36.09 -14.34
C ALA A 286 48.67 -36.69 -13.85
N HIS A 287 48.58 -37.72 -12.99
CA HIS A 287 49.70 -38.62 -12.77
C HIS A 287 49.73 -39.64 -13.92
N ALA A 288 50.68 -39.46 -14.83
CA ALA A 288 51.01 -40.39 -15.88
C ALA A 288 51.83 -41.58 -15.34
N GLU A 289 51.27 -42.78 -15.59
CA GLU A 289 51.89 -44.06 -15.94
C GLU A 289 53.15 -44.56 -15.22
N GLY A 290 52.99 -45.75 -14.62
CA GLY A 290 54.04 -46.73 -14.40
C GLY A 290 53.44 -48.13 -14.61
N ASP A 291 53.80 -48.75 -15.74
CA ASP A 291 53.43 -50.10 -16.15
C ASP A 291 53.84 -51.19 -15.14
N GLY A 292 53.05 -52.26 -15.09
CA GLY A 292 53.33 -53.47 -14.31
C GLY A 292 52.29 -54.56 -14.52
N GLU A 293 52.23 -55.12 -15.72
CA GLU A 293 51.60 -56.39 -16.09
C GLU A 293 52.20 -57.54 -15.26
N TRP A 294 51.36 -58.44 -14.69
CA TRP A 294 51.57 -59.91 -14.60
C TRP A 294 50.25 -60.59 -14.14
N ASP A 295 49.72 -61.45 -15.01
CA ASP A 295 48.78 -62.58 -14.85
C ASP A 295 47.51 -62.48 -13.96
#